data_AF-Q5HKC0-F1
#
_entry.id   AF-Q5HKC0-F1
#
_cell.length_a   1.000
_cell.length_b   1.000
_cell.length_c   1.000
_cell.angle_alpha   90.00
_cell.angle_beta   90.00
_cell.angle_gamma   90.00
#
_symmetry.space_group_name_H-M   'P 1'
#
loop_
_entity.id
_entity.type
_entity.pdbx_description
1 polymer ?
#
loop_
_entity_poly.entity_id
_entity_poly.type
_entity_poly.pdbx_seq_one_letter_code
_entity_poly.pdbx_strand_id
1 'polypeptide(L)'
;MNLDNVELTKYLFFTGKGGVGKTTISSFIALNLAENGKKVALVSTDPASNLQDVFQMELSNKLTKYQPIPNLSIANFDPIAAADDYKAQSIEPYEGILPEDVLAEMKEQLSGSCTVEVAAFNEFTNFLSDKTLEQEFDFIIFDTAPTGHTLRMLELPSAWTDYLNTTSNDASCLGQLSGLNENRDKYNSALEKLRNQDDTTMMLVARPSHSSIYEIQRAQQELQQLSISKFKVIINNYIEESHGLISSQMKSEQDKNINHFTEWLNNNHAYYVPYKKQKEEGIESLTNLLNDDNLIENDDFIVEDHPQFNKLIDEIENSKVQYLFTMGKGGVGKTTVATQLATALSNKGYRVLLATTDPTKEINVETTSNLNTAYIDEEQALEKYKKEVLATVNDDTPQDDIDYIMEDLKSPCTEEIAFFKAFSDIMENQDDMDYVIVDTAPTGHTLLLLDSSENHHRELKKKSTQTTSNVETLLPKIQNKNLTQMIIVTLAEKTPYLESKRLVEDLNRANIGHNWWVVNQSLVTLNQRDDLFSNKKEDESFWINKIKNESLDNYFVIPYRVLEY
;
A
#
# COMPACT_ATOMS: atom_id res chain seq x y z
N MET A 1 8.86 18.70 -17.80
CA MET A 1 8.06 17.87 -18.75
C MET A 1 7.24 18.79 -19.65
N ASN A 2 7.55 18.96 -20.94
CA ASN A 2 6.65 19.73 -21.82
C ASN A 2 5.53 18.79 -22.32
N LEU A 3 4.30 19.00 -21.82
CA LEU A 3 3.12 18.18 -22.14
C LEU A 3 2.74 18.22 -23.62
N ASP A 4 3.10 19.27 -24.36
CA ASP A 4 2.83 19.39 -25.80
C ASP A 4 3.56 18.33 -26.64
N ASN A 5 4.64 17.76 -26.11
CA ASN A 5 5.43 16.72 -26.77
C ASN A 5 5.14 15.31 -26.23
N VAL A 6 4.18 15.17 -25.31
CA VAL A 6 3.79 13.88 -24.74
C VAL A 6 2.57 13.38 -25.48
N GLU A 7 2.73 12.30 -26.24
CA GLU A 7 1.59 11.65 -26.88
C GLU A 7 0.73 10.95 -25.81
N LEU A 8 -0.38 11.60 -25.46
CA LEU A 8 -1.39 11.12 -24.52
C LEU A 8 -2.62 10.62 -25.28
N THR A 9 -3.26 9.58 -24.75
CA THR A 9 -4.53 9.05 -25.25
C THR A 9 -5.70 9.58 -24.42
N LYS A 10 -6.92 9.19 -24.79
CA LYS A 10 -8.14 9.62 -24.11
C LYS A 10 -8.17 9.25 -22.63
N TYR A 11 -7.84 8.00 -22.30
CA TYR A 11 -7.85 7.48 -20.94
C TYR A 11 -6.44 7.46 -20.38
N LEU A 12 -6.22 8.13 -19.24
CA LEU A 12 -4.95 8.17 -18.53
C LEU A 12 -5.09 7.51 -17.16
N PHE A 13 -4.18 6.60 -16.83
CA PHE A 13 -4.18 5.86 -15.56
C PHE A 13 -2.89 6.06 -14.81
N PHE A 14 -2.96 6.46 -13.55
CA PHE A 14 -1.77 6.64 -12.74
C PHE A 14 -1.55 5.45 -11.80
N THR A 15 -0.36 4.86 -11.83
CA THR A 15 0.00 3.74 -10.95
C THR A 15 1.38 3.93 -10.34
N GLY A 16 1.58 3.36 -9.16
CA GLY A 16 2.77 3.55 -8.34
C GLY A 16 2.43 3.49 -6.84
N LYS A 17 3.46 3.32 -6.02
CA LYS A 17 3.33 3.23 -4.55
C LYS A 17 2.60 4.45 -3.98
N GLY A 18 1.95 4.30 -2.83
CA GLY A 18 1.36 5.43 -2.09
C GLY A 18 2.42 6.49 -1.77
N GLY A 19 2.06 7.77 -1.86
CA GLY A 19 2.95 8.90 -1.57
C GLY A 19 3.94 9.28 -2.68
N VAL A 20 3.99 8.57 -3.81
CA VAL A 20 4.90 8.94 -4.93
C VAL A 20 4.48 10.21 -5.70
N GLY A 21 3.28 10.73 -5.45
CA GLY A 21 2.75 11.95 -6.07
C GLY A 21 1.80 11.70 -7.26
N LYS A 22 1.14 10.54 -7.33
CA LYS A 22 0.16 10.21 -8.39
C LYS A 22 -0.91 11.28 -8.53
N THR A 23 -1.60 11.60 -7.45
CA THR A 23 -2.70 12.58 -7.43
C THR A 23 -2.22 13.99 -7.76
N THR A 24 -1.02 14.38 -7.32
CA THR A 24 -0.40 15.66 -7.67
C THR A 24 -0.13 15.75 -9.18
N ILE A 25 0.49 14.73 -9.76
CA ILE A 25 0.83 14.71 -11.19
C ILE A 25 -0.42 14.58 -12.06
N SER A 26 -1.40 13.75 -11.67
CA SER A 26 -2.66 13.61 -12.40
C SER A 26 -3.45 14.93 -12.39
N SER A 27 -3.49 15.62 -11.25
CA SER A 27 -4.11 16.94 -11.12
C SER A 27 -3.39 18.00 -11.95
N PHE A 28 -2.05 18.00 -11.95
CA PHE A 28 -1.24 18.89 -12.79
C PHE A 28 -1.56 18.70 -14.29
N ILE A 29 -1.57 17.45 -14.75
CA ILE A 29 -1.88 17.12 -16.15
C ILE A 29 -3.33 17.51 -16.49
N ALA A 30 -4.28 17.23 -15.59
CA ALA A 30 -5.68 17.58 -15.79
C ALA A 30 -5.90 19.10 -15.93
N LEU A 31 -5.27 19.88 -15.04
CA LEU A 31 -5.30 21.34 -15.09
C LEU A 31 -4.71 21.87 -16.39
N ASN A 32 -3.51 21.43 -16.75
CA ASN A 32 -2.83 21.91 -17.95
C ASN A 32 -3.63 21.59 -19.23
N LEU A 33 -4.20 20.39 -19.35
CA LEU A 33 -5.06 20.03 -20.48
C LEU A 33 -6.33 20.90 -20.52
N ALA A 34 -6.95 21.15 -19.36
CA ALA A 34 -8.17 21.94 -19.27
C ALA A 34 -7.96 23.43 -19.57
N GLU A 35 -6.84 24.00 -19.12
CA GLU A 35 -6.39 25.36 -19.43
C GLU A 35 -6.08 25.52 -20.93
N ASN A 36 -5.56 24.47 -21.57
CA ASN A 36 -5.37 24.40 -23.03
C ASN A 36 -6.66 24.10 -23.82
N GLY A 37 -7.83 24.24 -23.18
CA GLY A 37 -9.13 24.18 -23.84
C GLY A 37 -9.71 22.79 -24.03
N LYS A 38 -9.08 21.74 -23.48
CA LYS A 38 -9.60 20.37 -23.53
C LYS A 38 -10.65 20.15 -22.44
N LYS A 39 -11.69 19.39 -22.73
CA LYS A 39 -12.63 18.94 -21.69
C LYS A 39 -12.03 17.74 -20.97
N VAL A 40 -11.82 17.88 -19.66
CA VAL A 40 -11.14 16.87 -18.84
C VAL A 40 -12.05 16.42 -17.71
N ALA A 41 -12.17 15.10 -17.54
CA ALA A 41 -12.70 14.48 -16.33
C ALA A 41 -11.53 13.94 -15.51
N LEU A 42 -11.39 14.40 -14.26
CA LEU A 42 -10.44 13.86 -13.29
C LEU A 42 -11.21 13.04 -12.25
N VAL A 43 -10.84 11.78 -12.12
CA VAL A 43 -11.50 10.79 -11.29
C VAL A 43 -10.47 10.22 -10.32
N SER A 44 -10.81 10.17 -9.04
CA SER A 44 -10.03 9.41 -8.06
C SER A 44 -10.83 8.27 -7.48
N THR A 45 -10.20 7.11 -7.40
CA THR A 45 -10.69 5.91 -6.72
C THR A 45 -9.76 5.49 -5.58
N ASP A 46 -8.76 6.33 -5.24
CA ASP A 46 -7.87 6.07 -4.12
C ASP A 46 -8.63 6.29 -2.81
N PRO A 47 -8.71 5.29 -1.90
CA PRO A 47 -9.31 5.52 -0.59
C PRO A 47 -8.64 6.69 0.14
N ALA A 48 -7.33 6.90 -0.03
CA ALA A 48 -6.56 7.99 0.59
C ALA A 48 -6.46 9.24 -0.30
N SER A 49 -7.34 9.40 -1.29
CA SER A 49 -7.32 10.55 -2.19
C SER A 49 -7.33 11.88 -1.46
N ASN A 50 -6.49 12.80 -1.93
CA ASN A 50 -6.42 14.18 -1.46
C ASN A 50 -6.91 15.18 -2.52
N LEU A 51 -7.68 14.74 -3.53
CA LEU A 51 -8.21 15.64 -4.57
C LEU A 51 -9.03 16.81 -3.99
N GLN A 52 -9.80 16.54 -2.92
CA GLN A 52 -10.61 17.57 -2.26
C GLN A 52 -9.75 18.69 -1.69
N ASP A 53 -8.57 18.36 -1.16
CA ASP A 53 -7.63 19.34 -0.60
C ASP A 53 -6.90 20.08 -1.71
N VAL A 54 -6.50 19.37 -2.77
CA VAL A 54 -5.80 19.94 -3.92
C VAL A 54 -6.66 21.01 -4.62
N PHE A 55 -7.93 20.70 -4.86
CA PHE A 55 -8.88 21.59 -5.53
C PHE A 55 -9.69 22.47 -4.57
N GLN A 56 -9.49 22.31 -3.25
CA GLN A 56 -10.21 23.02 -2.19
C GLN A 56 -11.74 23.02 -2.40
N MET A 57 -12.29 21.87 -2.74
CA MET A 57 -13.72 21.68 -2.99
C MET A 57 -14.23 20.37 -2.39
N GLU A 58 -15.47 20.38 -1.94
CA GLU A 58 -16.16 19.15 -1.58
C GLU A 58 -16.42 18.33 -2.84
N LEU A 59 -15.93 17.08 -2.85
CA LEU A 59 -16.12 16.15 -3.96
C LEU A 59 -17.05 15.02 -3.55
N SER A 60 -17.70 14.44 -4.55
CA SER A 60 -18.53 13.25 -4.40
C SER A 60 -18.25 12.30 -5.57
N ASN A 61 -18.93 11.15 -5.56
CA ASN A 61 -18.93 10.16 -6.64
C ASN A 61 -19.55 10.69 -7.96
N LYS A 62 -19.90 11.98 -8.05
CA LYS A 62 -20.45 12.63 -9.25
C LYS A 62 -19.48 13.69 -9.78
N LEU A 63 -19.27 13.66 -11.09
CA LEU A 63 -18.49 14.67 -11.79
C LEU A 63 -19.08 16.06 -11.56
N THR A 64 -18.26 16.92 -10.94
CA THR A 64 -18.62 18.29 -10.61
C THR A 64 -17.65 19.23 -11.30
N LYS A 65 -18.17 20.25 -11.99
CA LYS A 65 -17.33 21.24 -12.68
C LYS A 65 -16.51 22.04 -11.69
N TYR A 66 -15.21 22.12 -11.94
CA TYR A 66 -14.31 22.98 -11.21
C TYR A 66 -14.52 24.43 -11.68
N GLN A 67 -15.12 25.27 -10.84
CA GLN A 67 -15.59 26.61 -11.26
C GLN A 67 -14.48 27.50 -11.87
N PRO A 68 -13.26 27.56 -11.31
CA PRO A 68 -12.19 28.39 -11.89
C PRO A 68 -11.74 27.94 -13.28
N ILE A 69 -11.86 26.65 -13.62
CA ILE A 69 -11.55 26.10 -14.96
C ILE A 69 -12.73 25.24 -15.42
N PRO A 70 -13.75 25.81 -16.08
CA PRO A 70 -15.01 25.11 -16.39
C PRO A 70 -14.88 23.89 -17.30
N ASN A 71 -13.74 23.73 -17.97
CA ASN A 71 -13.40 22.58 -18.79
C ASN A 71 -12.93 21.36 -17.97
N LEU A 72 -12.65 21.54 -16.68
CA LEU A 72 -12.27 20.48 -15.76
C LEU A 72 -13.47 20.07 -14.91
N SER A 73 -13.81 18.79 -14.93
CA SER A 73 -14.80 18.18 -14.02
C SER A 73 -14.11 17.14 -13.16
N ILE A 74 -14.46 17.10 -11.88
CA ILE A 74 -13.76 16.29 -10.88
C ILE A 74 -14.76 15.43 -10.12
N ALA A 75 -14.42 14.17 -9.92
CA ALA A 75 -15.13 13.24 -9.06
C ALA A 75 -14.14 12.54 -8.12
N ASN A 76 -14.56 12.34 -6.88
CA ASN A 76 -13.81 11.55 -5.91
C ASN A 76 -14.71 10.43 -5.43
N PHE A 77 -14.35 9.20 -5.78
CA PHE A 77 -15.04 8.01 -5.32
C PHE A 77 -14.51 7.69 -3.94
N ASP A 78 -15.42 7.54 -2.98
CA ASP A 78 -15.07 6.92 -1.71
C ASP A 78 -15.21 5.39 -1.86
N PRO A 79 -14.09 4.66 -2.05
CA PRO A 79 -14.15 3.21 -2.23
C PRO A 79 -14.52 2.49 -0.92
N ILE A 80 -14.40 3.14 0.25
CA ILE A 80 -14.84 2.56 1.53
C ILE A 80 -16.37 2.59 1.56
N ALA A 81 -16.97 3.73 1.24
CA ALA A 81 -18.42 3.83 1.12
C ALA A 81 -18.96 2.88 0.03
N ALA A 82 -18.25 2.76 -1.11
CA ALA A 82 -18.63 1.82 -2.16
C ALA A 82 -18.52 0.35 -1.72
N ALA A 83 -17.49 0.00 -0.94
CA ALA A 83 -17.34 -1.33 -0.36
C ALA A 83 -18.44 -1.63 0.68
N ASP A 84 -18.80 -0.64 1.50
CA ASP A 84 -19.91 -0.76 2.46
C ASP A 84 -21.26 -0.93 1.75
N ASP A 85 -21.51 -0.17 0.69
CA ASP A 85 -22.71 -0.30 -0.15
C ASP A 85 -22.75 -1.67 -0.84
N TYR A 86 -21.62 -2.12 -1.39
CA TYR A 86 -21.49 -3.44 -2.00
C TYR A 86 -21.74 -4.57 -1.01
N LYS A 87 -21.18 -4.45 0.20
CA LYS A 87 -21.39 -5.37 1.31
C LYS A 87 -22.85 -5.39 1.74
N ALA A 88 -23.48 -4.23 1.88
CA ALA A 88 -24.90 -4.13 2.22
C ALA A 88 -25.78 -4.83 1.18
N GLN A 89 -25.58 -4.53 -0.11
CA GLN A 89 -26.32 -5.15 -1.23
C GLN A 89 -26.13 -6.67 -1.29
N SER A 90 -24.94 -7.16 -0.96
CA SER A 90 -24.64 -8.59 -0.98
C SER A 90 -25.24 -9.34 0.21
N ILE A 91 -25.44 -8.66 1.35
CA ILE A 91 -25.93 -9.27 2.60
C ILE A 91 -27.44 -9.10 2.78
N GLU A 92 -28.02 -7.99 2.34
CA GLU A 92 -29.46 -7.66 2.47
C GLU A 92 -30.40 -8.81 2.05
N PRO A 93 -30.16 -9.55 0.95
CA PRO A 93 -31.02 -10.68 0.55
C PRO A 93 -31.08 -11.82 1.58
N TYR A 94 -30.09 -11.92 2.48
CA TYR A 94 -29.96 -12.99 3.46
C TYR A 94 -30.35 -12.57 4.88
N GLU A 95 -30.55 -11.27 5.13
CA GLU A 95 -30.96 -10.77 6.44
C GLU A 95 -32.34 -11.31 6.83
N GLY A 96 -32.43 -11.92 8.02
CA GLY A 96 -33.66 -12.60 8.49
C GLY A 96 -33.92 -13.98 7.88
N ILE A 97 -33.05 -14.44 6.95
CA ILE A 97 -33.08 -15.81 6.41
C ILE A 97 -31.99 -16.66 7.06
N LEU A 98 -30.76 -16.14 7.14
CA LEU A 98 -29.62 -16.83 7.73
C LEU A 98 -29.44 -16.50 9.22
N PRO A 99 -28.82 -17.40 10.00
CA PRO A 99 -28.40 -17.12 11.37
C PRO A 99 -27.45 -15.92 11.49
N GLU A 100 -27.48 -15.21 12.63
CA GLU A 100 -26.67 -13.99 12.84
C GLU A 100 -25.15 -14.25 12.77
N ASP A 101 -24.69 -15.41 13.24
CA ASP A 101 -23.29 -15.84 13.20
C ASP A 101 -22.80 -16.05 11.76
N VAL A 102 -23.62 -16.67 10.91
CA VAL A 102 -23.32 -16.83 9.48
C VAL A 102 -23.28 -15.48 8.76
N LEU A 103 -24.23 -14.59 9.06
CA LEU A 103 -24.25 -13.23 8.51
C LEU A 103 -23.03 -12.42 8.95
N ALA A 104 -22.57 -12.59 10.20
CA ALA A 104 -21.37 -11.92 10.70
C ALA A 104 -20.11 -12.41 9.97
N GLU A 105 -20.00 -13.71 9.71
CA GLU A 105 -18.89 -14.28 8.94
C GLU A 105 -18.88 -13.78 7.49
N MET A 106 -20.03 -13.79 6.82
CA MET A 106 -20.16 -13.22 5.47
C MET A 106 -19.79 -11.73 5.45
N LYS A 107 -20.25 -10.96 6.44
CA LYS A 107 -19.91 -9.53 6.58
C LYS A 107 -18.39 -9.34 6.71
N GLU A 108 -17.70 -10.20 7.47
CA GLU A 108 -16.24 -10.09 7.63
C GLU A 108 -15.49 -10.46 6.34
N GLN A 109 -15.93 -11.50 5.62
CA GLN A 109 -15.37 -11.87 4.32
C GLN A 109 -15.47 -10.74 3.29
N LEU A 110 -16.48 -9.87 3.38
CA LEU A 110 -16.67 -8.70 2.52
C LEU A 110 -16.04 -7.40 3.09
N SER A 111 -15.24 -7.48 4.17
CA SER A 111 -14.63 -6.31 4.82
C SER A 111 -13.11 -6.21 4.57
N GLY A 112 -12.61 -6.97 3.61
CA GLY A 112 -11.19 -7.03 3.25
C GLY A 112 -10.76 -5.98 2.23
N SER A 113 -9.44 -5.80 2.10
CA SER A 113 -8.83 -4.94 1.07
C SER A 113 -9.24 -5.36 -0.35
N CYS A 114 -9.41 -6.65 -0.61
CA CYS A 114 -9.91 -7.17 -1.89
C CYS A 114 -11.32 -6.65 -2.22
N THR A 115 -12.21 -6.47 -1.24
CA THR A 115 -13.56 -5.93 -1.50
C THR A 115 -13.50 -4.47 -1.89
N VAL A 116 -12.64 -3.70 -1.24
CA VAL A 116 -12.39 -2.30 -1.58
C VAL A 116 -11.82 -2.19 -3.00
N GLU A 117 -10.92 -3.08 -3.40
CA GLU A 117 -10.39 -3.13 -4.78
C GLU A 117 -11.47 -3.47 -5.81
N VAL A 118 -12.31 -4.47 -5.55
CA VAL A 118 -13.43 -4.84 -6.43
C VAL A 118 -14.45 -3.70 -6.53
N ALA A 119 -14.81 -3.06 -5.41
CA ALA A 119 -15.72 -1.92 -5.40
C ALA A 119 -15.15 -0.72 -6.18
N ALA A 120 -13.86 -0.41 -5.99
CA ALA A 120 -13.17 0.61 -6.79
C ALA A 120 -13.15 0.25 -8.29
N PHE A 121 -12.98 -1.04 -8.62
CA PHE A 121 -13.03 -1.50 -10.00
C PHE A 121 -14.42 -1.40 -10.63
N ASN A 122 -15.48 -1.64 -9.86
CA ASN A 122 -16.86 -1.48 -10.33
C ASN A 122 -17.13 -0.03 -10.74
N GLU A 123 -16.77 0.93 -9.89
CA GLU A 123 -16.88 2.35 -10.22
C GLU A 123 -16.05 2.72 -11.45
N PHE A 124 -14.83 2.21 -11.51
CA PHE A 124 -13.96 2.37 -12.65
C PHE A 124 -14.61 1.89 -13.97
N THR A 125 -15.23 0.72 -13.96
CA THR A 125 -15.90 0.17 -15.16
C THR A 125 -17.16 0.93 -15.55
N ASN A 126 -17.88 1.51 -14.58
CA ASN A 126 -19.01 2.40 -14.87
C ASN A 126 -18.54 3.63 -15.67
N PHE A 127 -17.41 4.24 -15.29
CA PHE A 127 -16.84 5.37 -16.03
C PHE A 127 -16.32 5.00 -17.41
N LEU A 128 -15.60 3.87 -17.52
CA LEU A 128 -15.08 3.44 -18.80
C LEU A 128 -16.18 3.01 -19.79
N SER A 129 -17.27 2.42 -19.30
CA SER A 129 -18.35 1.93 -20.17
C SER A 129 -19.39 3.01 -20.53
N ASP A 130 -19.35 4.18 -19.88
CA ASP A 130 -20.29 5.28 -20.14
C ASP A 130 -19.95 6.03 -21.45
N LYS A 131 -20.73 5.72 -22.49
CA LYS A 131 -20.62 6.35 -23.82
C LYS A 131 -20.93 7.84 -23.81
N THR A 132 -21.69 8.35 -22.84
CA THR A 132 -22.02 9.77 -22.75
C THR A 132 -20.81 10.55 -22.25
N LEU A 133 -20.14 10.05 -21.20
CA LEU A 133 -18.89 10.61 -20.70
C LEU A 133 -17.79 10.56 -21.77
N GLU A 134 -17.71 9.44 -22.49
CA GLU A 134 -16.78 9.27 -23.61
C GLU A 134 -17.00 10.28 -24.74
N GLN A 135 -18.22 10.76 -24.96
CA GLN A 135 -18.48 11.80 -25.97
C GLN A 135 -18.31 13.22 -25.43
N GLU A 136 -18.51 13.42 -24.13
CA GLU A 136 -18.44 14.74 -23.50
C GLU A 136 -17.02 15.23 -23.29
N PHE A 137 -16.11 14.34 -22.89
CA PHE A 137 -14.74 14.69 -22.49
C PHE A 137 -13.70 14.31 -23.55
N ASP A 138 -12.70 15.15 -23.73
CA ASP A 138 -11.52 14.86 -24.55
C ASP A 138 -10.56 13.90 -23.83
N PHE A 139 -10.44 14.05 -22.50
CA PHE A 139 -9.60 13.22 -21.63
C PHE A 139 -10.36 12.78 -20.37
N ILE A 140 -10.15 11.53 -19.96
CA ILE A 140 -10.65 10.96 -18.72
C ILE A 140 -9.44 10.40 -17.95
N ILE A 141 -9.16 10.97 -16.80
CA ILE A 141 -7.94 10.75 -16.03
C ILE A 141 -8.30 10.08 -14.70
N PHE A 142 -7.69 8.94 -14.43
CA PHE A 142 -7.83 8.20 -13.18
C PHE A 142 -6.52 8.30 -12.38
N ASP A 143 -6.58 8.86 -11.17
CA ASP A 143 -5.38 9.05 -10.33
C ASP A 143 -4.79 7.75 -9.75
N THR A 144 -5.55 6.66 -9.86
CA THR A 144 -5.17 5.31 -9.43
C THR A 144 -5.63 4.31 -10.48
N ALA A 145 -4.70 3.46 -10.93
CA ALA A 145 -4.99 2.33 -11.81
C ALA A 145 -5.41 1.10 -10.99
N PRO A 146 -6.25 0.22 -11.56
CA PRO A 146 -6.53 -1.08 -10.94
C PRO A 146 -5.27 -1.95 -10.88
N THR A 147 -5.21 -2.82 -9.87
CA THR A 147 -4.10 -3.76 -9.68
C THR A 147 -4.13 -4.88 -10.73
N GLY A 148 -2.95 -5.44 -11.07
CA GLY A 148 -2.86 -6.58 -11.99
C GLY A 148 -3.63 -7.81 -11.50
N HIS A 149 -3.68 -8.02 -10.18
CA HIS A 149 -4.46 -9.10 -9.56
C HIS A 149 -5.97 -8.94 -9.80
N THR A 150 -6.52 -7.76 -9.51
CA THR A 150 -7.95 -7.47 -9.76
C THR A 150 -8.31 -7.66 -11.23
N LEU A 151 -7.45 -7.19 -12.16
CA LEU A 151 -7.67 -7.37 -13.59
C LEU A 151 -7.65 -8.85 -14.01
N ARG A 152 -6.69 -9.64 -13.52
CA ARG A 152 -6.60 -11.08 -13.83
C ARG A 152 -7.77 -11.89 -13.28
N MET A 153 -8.17 -11.62 -12.03
CA MET A 153 -9.33 -12.31 -11.43
C MET A 153 -10.59 -12.15 -12.28
N LEU A 154 -10.80 -10.97 -12.84
CA LEU A 154 -12.00 -10.67 -13.63
C LEU A 154 -11.95 -11.20 -15.07
N GLU A 155 -10.78 -11.62 -15.56
CA GLU A 155 -10.65 -12.34 -16.84
C GLU A 155 -11.07 -13.81 -16.74
N LEU A 156 -11.09 -14.38 -15.54
CA LEU A 156 -11.36 -15.80 -15.34
C LEU A 156 -12.84 -16.13 -15.58
N PRO A 157 -13.16 -17.15 -16.39
CA PRO A 157 -14.55 -17.59 -16.59
C PRO A 157 -15.27 -17.92 -15.29
N SER A 158 -14.56 -18.51 -14.33
CA SER A 158 -15.03 -18.92 -13.01
C SER A 158 -15.43 -17.75 -12.11
N ALA A 159 -14.86 -16.56 -12.32
CA ALA A 159 -15.29 -15.33 -11.63
C ALA A 159 -16.72 -14.91 -12.00
N TRP A 160 -17.27 -15.45 -13.10
CA TRP A 160 -18.60 -15.15 -13.64
C TRP A 160 -19.56 -16.35 -13.59
N THR A 161 -19.16 -17.43 -12.93
CA THR A 161 -20.03 -18.59 -12.69
C THR A 161 -20.45 -18.59 -11.23
N ASP A 162 -21.70 -18.96 -10.95
CA ASP A 162 -22.24 -19.00 -9.58
C ASP A 162 -21.50 -20.04 -8.71
N TYR A 163 -20.34 -19.65 -8.18
CA TYR A 163 -19.52 -20.44 -7.26
C TYR A 163 -20.30 -20.83 -5.99
N LEU A 164 -21.35 -20.08 -5.65
CA LEU A 164 -22.25 -20.33 -4.52
C LEU A 164 -22.99 -21.68 -4.59
N ASN A 165 -22.99 -22.38 -5.73
CA ASN A 165 -23.68 -23.67 -5.85
C ASN A 165 -22.81 -24.91 -5.67
N THR A 166 -21.47 -24.82 -5.68
CA THR A 166 -20.62 -26.04 -5.73
C THR A 166 -19.58 -26.21 -4.64
N THR A 167 -19.24 -25.19 -3.84
CA THR A 167 -18.35 -25.37 -2.69
C THR A 167 -18.73 -24.44 -1.54
N SER A 168 -19.50 -24.98 -0.60
CA SER A 168 -19.55 -24.46 0.75
C SER A 168 -18.17 -24.66 1.40
N ASN A 169 -17.49 -23.57 1.79
CA ASN A 169 -16.49 -23.52 2.88
C ASN A 169 -14.99 -23.35 2.55
N ASP A 170 -14.59 -22.72 1.44
CA ASP A 170 -13.21 -22.24 1.31
C ASP A 170 -13.08 -20.79 1.78
N ALA A 171 -12.21 -20.56 2.78
CA ALA A 171 -11.97 -19.28 3.44
C ALA A 171 -11.17 -18.30 2.57
N SER A 172 -11.69 -18.01 1.40
CA SER A 172 -11.02 -17.22 0.37
C SER A 172 -11.84 -15.97 0.01
N CYS A 173 -11.19 -14.97 -0.59
CA CYS A 173 -11.77 -13.67 -0.99
C CYS A 173 -12.92 -13.78 -2.04
N LEU A 174 -13.39 -14.99 -2.33
CA LEU A 174 -14.19 -15.40 -3.50
C LEU A 174 -15.68 -15.09 -3.37
N GLY A 175 -16.22 -15.00 -2.14
CA GLY A 175 -17.61 -14.60 -1.91
C GLY A 175 -17.94 -13.21 -2.48
N GLN A 176 -16.91 -12.40 -2.70
CA GLN A 176 -16.97 -11.00 -3.13
C GLN A 176 -17.25 -10.80 -4.62
N LEU A 177 -17.28 -11.85 -5.47
CA LEU A 177 -17.55 -11.70 -6.91
C LEU A 177 -18.99 -12.06 -7.33
N SER A 178 -19.78 -12.62 -6.42
CA SER A 178 -21.15 -13.09 -6.67
C SER A 178 -22.12 -11.99 -7.16
N GLY A 179 -21.83 -10.71 -6.90
CA GLY A 179 -22.61 -9.56 -7.38
C GLY A 179 -22.27 -9.06 -8.79
N LEU A 180 -21.29 -9.66 -9.48
CA LEU A 180 -20.73 -9.10 -10.72
C LEU A 180 -21.40 -9.63 -12.01
N ASN A 181 -22.14 -10.75 -11.93
CA ASN A 181 -22.68 -11.46 -13.10
C ASN A 181 -23.51 -10.58 -14.05
N GLU A 182 -24.28 -9.62 -13.54
CA GLU A 182 -25.12 -8.74 -14.35
C GLU A 182 -24.33 -7.69 -15.17
N ASN A 183 -23.04 -7.47 -14.85
CA ASN A 183 -22.21 -6.42 -15.44
C ASN A 183 -21.07 -6.95 -16.34
N ARG A 184 -21.00 -8.26 -16.61
CA ARG A 184 -19.92 -8.92 -17.38
C ARG A 184 -19.53 -8.18 -18.67
N ASP A 185 -20.51 -7.75 -19.46
CA ASP A 185 -20.28 -7.03 -20.72
C ASP A 185 -19.58 -5.67 -20.52
N LYS A 186 -19.90 -4.97 -19.42
CA LYS A 186 -19.25 -3.70 -19.07
C LYS A 186 -17.78 -3.92 -18.71
N TYR A 187 -17.48 -4.98 -17.95
CA TYR A 187 -16.11 -5.33 -17.60
C TYR A 187 -15.27 -5.70 -18.81
N ASN A 188 -15.80 -6.55 -19.70
CA ASN A 188 -15.12 -6.89 -20.95
C ASN A 188 -14.83 -5.63 -21.78
N SER A 189 -15.80 -4.73 -21.91
CA SER A 189 -15.60 -3.45 -22.61
C SER A 189 -14.54 -2.57 -21.95
N ALA A 190 -14.50 -2.53 -20.61
CA ALA A 190 -13.48 -1.79 -19.86
C ALA A 190 -12.07 -2.38 -20.07
N LEU A 191 -11.93 -3.72 -20.06
CA LEU A 191 -10.67 -4.41 -20.34
C LEU A 191 -10.20 -4.19 -21.78
N GLU A 192 -11.09 -4.23 -22.77
CA GLU A 192 -10.75 -3.92 -24.16
C GLU A 192 -10.21 -2.49 -24.30
N LYS A 193 -10.85 -1.51 -23.64
CA LYS A 193 -10.37 -0.12 -23.61
C LYS A 193 -9.00 0.00 -22.95
N LEU A 194 -8.78 -0.67 -21.82
CA LEU A 194 -7.48 -0.69 -21.13
C LEU A 194 -6.36 -1.26 -22.01
N ARG A 195 -6.65 -2.30 -22.80
CA ARG A 195 -5.70 -2.98 -23.69
C ARG A 195 -5.45 -2.20 -24.99
N ASN A 196 -6.35 -1.31 -25.39
CA ASN A 196 -6.19 -0.53 -26.61
C ASN A 196 -5.18 0.62 -26.40
N GLN A 197 -4.02 0.51 -27.06
CA GLN A 197 -2.96 1.51 -27.05
C GLN A 197 -3.36 2.87 -27.65
N ASP A 198 -4.43 2.93 -28.45
CA ASP A 198 -4.92 4.18 -29.03
C ASP A 198 -5.86 4.91 -28.06
N ASP A 199 -6.48 4.17 -27.14
CA ASP A 199 -7.43 4.70 -26.16
C ASP A 199 -6.77 4.99 -24.81
N THR A 200 -5.85 4.13 -24.36
CA THR A 200 -5.33 4.12 -22.98
C THR A 200 -3.83 4.32 -22.88
N THR A 201 -3.40 5.15 -21.92
CA THR A 201 -2.00 5.35 -21.54
C THR A 201 -1.84 5.12 -20.04
N MET A 202 -0.94 4.20 -19.67
CA MET A 202 -0.55 3.94 -18.29
C MET A 202 0.62 4.84 -17.86
N MET A 203 0.39 5.69 -16.88
CA MET A 203 1.34 6.61 -16.27
C MET A 203 1.96 5.96 -15.02
N LEU A 204 3.19 5.46 -15.15
CA LEU A 204 3.95 4.83 -14.08
C LEU A 204 4.71 5.91 -13.28
N VAL A 205 4.34 6.16 -12.03
CA VAL A 205 4.94 7.20 -11.18
C VAL A 205 5.81 6.57 -10.10
N ALA A 206 7.06 7.00 -9.99
CA ALA A 206 7.98 6.60 -8.92
C ALA A 206 8.75 7.80 -8.36
N ARG A 207 9.25 7.66 -7.12
CA ARG A 207 10.34 8.51 -6.62
C ARG A 207 11.69 7.92 -7.04
N PRO A 208 12.79 8.70 -7.14
CA PRO A 208 14.14 8.24 -7.48
C PRO A 208 14.80 7.40 -6.37
N SER A 209 14.18 6.27 -6.05
CA SER A 209 14.65 5.29 -5.06
C SER A 209 14.58 3.89 -5.66
N HIS A 210 15.49 3.01 -5.24
CA HIS A 210 15.56 1.66 -5.80
C HIS A 210 14.22 0.91 -5.70
N SER A 211 13.65 0.86 -4.49
CA SER A 211 12.38 0.14 -4.24
C SER A 211 11.17 0.73 -4.97
N SER A 212 11.15 2.03 -5.27
CA SER A 212 10.05 2.66 -5.99
C SER A 212 10.15 2.43 -7.49
N ILE A 213 11.36 2.48 -8.06
CA ILE A 213 11.58 2.24 -9.50
C ILE A 213 11.40 0.75 -9.81
N TYR A 214 11.95 -0.14 -8.97
CA TYR A 214 11.78 -1.58 -9.11
C TYR A 214 10.30 -1.99 -9.12
N GLU A 215 9.48 -1.38 -8.25
CA GLU A 215 8.04 -1.67 -8.21
C GLU A 215 7.35 -1.33 -9.52
N ILE A 216 7.59 -0.15 -10.08
CA ILE A 216 6.90 0.24 -11.31
C ILE A 216 7.41 -0.56 -12.52
N GLN A 217 8.66 -1.04 -12.47
CA GLN A 217 9.18 -1.99 -13.44
C GLN A 217 8.45 -3.34 -13.35
N ARG A 218 8.26 -3.89 -12.15
CA ARG A 218 7.46 -5.11 -11.91
C ARG A 218 6.01 -4.90 -12.36
N ALA A 219 5.37 -3.83 -11.94
CA ALA A 219 3.99 -3.50 -12.30
C ALA A 219 3.82 -3.36 -13.81
N GLN A 220 4.80 -2.77 -14.51
CA GLN A 220 4.79 -2.71 -15.98
C GLN A 220 4.78 -4.11 -16.60
N GLN A 221 5.63 -5.02 -16.13
CA GLN A 221 5.69 -6.40 -16.63
C GLN A 221 4.37 -7.14 -16.40
N GLU A 222 3.75 -6.98 -15.24
CA GLU A 222 2.46 -7.59 -14.94
C GLU A 222 1.33 -7.03 -15.84
N LEU A 223 1.31 -5.72 -16.09
CA LEU A 223 0.33 -5.11 -16.99
C LEU A 223 0.57 -5.51 -18.46
N GLN A 224 1.83 -5.72 -18.86
CA GLN A 224 2.15 -6.24 -20.20
C GLN A 224 1.64 -7.67 -20.41
N GLN A 225 1.67 -8.52 -19.38
CA GLN A 225 1.08 -9.86 -19.44
C GLN A 225 -0.45 -9.80 -19.66
N LEU A 226 -1.09 -8.71 -19.23
CA LEU A 226 -2.51 -8.41 -19.46
C LEU A 226 -2.79 -7.73 -20.81
N SER A 227 -1.81 -7.70 -21.72
CA SER A 227 -1.88 -7.04 -23.03
C SER A 227 -2.06 -5.51 -22.98
N ILE A 228 -1.71 -4.87 -21.86
CA ILE A 228 -1.64 -3.41 -21.76
C ILE A 228 -0.23 -2.98 -22.16
N SER A 229 -0.11 -2.12 -23.18
CA SER A 229 1.17 -1.91 -23.87
C SER A 229 1.68 -0.46 -23.92
N LYS A 230 0.83 0.55 -23.71
CA LYS A 230 1.24 1.96 -23.78
C LYS A 230 1.54 2.52 -22.39
N PHE A 231 2.81 2.77 -22.12
CA PHE A 231 3.30 3.27 -20.84
C PHE A 231 4.03 4.61 -20.99
N LYS A 232 3.98 5.43 -19.93
CA LYS A 232 4.85 6.60 -19.73
C LYS A 232 5.40 6.54 -18.31
N VAL A 233 6.70 6.75 -18.14
CA VAL A 233 7.36 6.72 -16.83
C VAL A 233 7.62 8.14 -16.35
N ILE A 234 7.26 8.42 -15.09
CA ILE A 234 7.50 9.70 -14.42
C ILE A 234 8.28 9.44 -13.14
N ILE A 235 9.46 10.05 -13.03
CA ILE A 235 10.29 10.09 -11.83
C ILE A 235 10.03 11.43 -11.13
N ASN A 236 9.22 11.37 -10.07
CA ASN A 236 8.81 12.53 -9.30
C ASN A 236 9.79 12.87 -8.18
N ASN A 237 9.82 14.13 -7.74
CA ASN A 237 10.65 14.62 -6.64
C ASN A 237 12.16 14.40 -6.86
N TYR A 238 12.62 14.56 -8.09
CA TYR A 238 14.05 14.50 -8.42
C TYR A 238 14.76 15.80 -8.00
N ILE A 239 15.86 15.68 -7.24
CA ILE A 239 16.66 16.83 -6.82
C ILE A 239 17.61 17.19 -7.95
N GLU A 240 17.34 18.31 -8.62
CA GLU A 240 18.19 18.85 -9.69
C GLU A 240 19.41 19.57 -9.11
N GLU A 241 19.19 20.45 -8.13
CA GLU A 241 20.21 21.25 -7.46
C GLU A 241 20.21 21.01 -5.95
N SER A 242 21.41 20.91 -5.37
CA SER A 242 21.62 20.75 -3.93
C SER A 242 21.91 22.09 -3.25
N HIS A 243 21.30 22.34 -2.09
CA HIS A 243 21.43 23.58 -1.31
C HIS A 243 22.10 23.37 0.06
N GLY A 244 22.53 22.16 0.36
CA GLY A 244 23.18 21.81 1.62
C GLY A 244 23.69 20.37 1.63
N LEU A 245 24.12 19.91 2.80
CA LEU A 245 24.64 18.55 2.99
C LEU A 245 23.54 17.48 2.79
N ILE A 246 22.32 17.77 3.25
CA ILE A 246 21.19 16.83 3.19
C ILE A 246 20.77 16.61 1.73
N SER A 247 20.53 17.69 0.98
CA SER A 247 20.13 17.65 -0.42
C SER A 247 21.25 17.09 -1.31
N SER A 248 22.52 17.37 -1.00
CA SER A 248 23.67 16.74 -1.67
C SER A 248 23.66 15.22 -1.49
N GLN A 249 23.47 14.73 -0.26
CA GLN A 249 23.44 13.29 0.02
C GLN A 249 22.22 12.63 -0.63
N MET A 250 21.03 13.19 -0.45
CA MET A 250 19.81 12.67 -1.07
C MET A 250 19.96 12.62 -2.58
N LYS A 251 20.49 13.69 -3.22
CA LYS A 251 20.75 13.71 -4.66
C LYS A 251 21.72 12.61 -5.08
N SER A 252 22.81 12.41 -4.35
CA SER A 252 23.77 11.35 -4.67
C SER A 252 23.13 9.95 -4.62
N GLU A 253 22.29 9.70 -3.63
CA GLU A 253 21.52 8.45 -3.53
C GLU A 253 20.50 8.31 -4.68
N GLN A 254 19.79 9.39 -5.02
CA GLN A 254 18.86 9.43 -6.15
C GLN A 254 19.57 9.13 -7.47
N ASP A 255 20.69 9.80 -7.76
CA ASP A 255 21.48 9.62 -8.97
C ASP A 255 22.02 8.18 -9.07
N LYS A 256 22.48 7.59 -7.95
CA LYS A 256 22.90 6.17 -7.90
C LYS A 256 21.75 5.23 -8.30
N ASN A 257 20.54 5.48 -7.79
CA ASN A 257 19.37 4.67 -8.10
C ASN A 257 18.93 4.85 -9.55
N ILE A 258 18.88 6.08 -10.06
CA ILE A 258 18.57 6.36 -11.47
C ILE A 258 19.58 5.66 -12.38
N ASN A 259 20.87 5.75 -12.06
CA ASN A 259 21.96 5.11 -12.81
C ASN A 259 21.82 3.59 -12.88
N HIS A 260 21.30 2.95 -11.83
CA HIS A 260 21.04 1.51 -11.80
C HIS A 260 19.94 1.09 -12.79
N PHE A 261 18.93 1.95 -13.02
CA PHE A 261 17.80 1.68 -13.92
C PHE A 261 17.89 2.41 -15.27
N THR A 262 19.03 3.01 -15.61
CA THR A 262 19.21 3.87 -16.80
C THR A 262 18.71 3.24 -18.09
N GLU A 263 19.02 1.96 -18.35
CA GLU A 263 18.58 1.29 -19.57
C GLU A 263 17.05 1.23 -19.67
N TRP A 264 16.39 0.81 -18.59
CA TRP A 264 14.94 0.74 -18.54
C TRP A 264 14.28 2.13 -18.62
N LEU A 265 14.83 3.12 -17.91
CA LEU A 265 14.33 4.51 -17.93
C LEU A 265 14.45 5.13 -19.32
N ASN A 266 15.56 4.89 -20.03
CA ASN A 266 15.78 5.38 -21.39
C ASN A 266 14.84 4.73 -22.39
N ASN A 267 14.65 3.40 -22.30
CA ASN A 267 13.73 2.66 -23.17
C ASN A 267 12.27 3.10 -23.00
N ASN A 268 11.90 3.57 -21.80
CA ASN A 268 10.56 4.09 -21.51
C ASN A 268 10.43 5.61 -21.68
N HIS A 269 11.48 6.30 -22.14
CA HIS A 269 11.53 7.76 -22.25
C HIS A 269 11.06 8.48 -20.98
N ALA A 270 11.64 8.11 -19.83
CA ALA A 270 11.23 8.62 -18.53
C ALA A 270 11.29 10.16 -18.44
N TYR A 271 10.25 10.75 -17.85
CA TYR A 271 10.18 12.18 -17.53
C TYR A 271 10.56 12.41 -16.07
N TYR A 272 11.30 13.48 -15.81
CA TYR A 272 11.67 13.88 -14.46
C TYR A 272 10.85 15.10 -14.05
N VAL A 273 10.27 15.04 -12.85
CA VAL A 273 9.60 16.17 -12.19
C VAL A 273 10.49 16.59 -11.02
N PRO A 274 10.97 17.84 -11.00
CA PRO A 274 11.87 18.30 -9.97
C PRO A 274 11.20 18.33 -8.59
N TYR A 275 11.97 18.11 -7.54
CA TYR A 275 11.54 18.38 -6.18
C TYR A 275 11.28 19.89 -6.04
N LYS A 276 10.06 20.26 -5.63
CA LYS A 276 9.66 21.64 -5.41
C LYS A 276 9.49 21.90 -3.91
N LYS A 277 9.88 23.10 -3.48
CA LYS A 277 9.88 23.53 -2.08
C LYS A 277 8.47 23.84 -1.53
N GLN A 278 7.43 23.98 -2.35
CA GLN A 278 6.14 24.56 -1.92
C GLN A 278 5.27 23.58 -1.11
N LYS A 279 4.48 24.11 -0.16
CA LYS A 279 3.40 23.37 0.52
C LYS A 279 2.45 22.82 -0.54
N GLU A 280 2.22 21.51 -0.53
CA GLU A 280 1.47 20.77 -1.57
C GLU A 280 -0.04 21.09 -1.62
N GLU A 281 -0.49 22.23 -1.10
CA GLU A 281 -1.91 22.56 -0.98
C GLU A 281 -2.30 23.71 -1.93
N GLY A 282 -3.32 23.45 -2.74
CA GLY A 282 -3.90 24.41 -3.66
C GLY A 282 -3.30 24.41 -5.06
N ILE A 283 -4.06 24.98 -5.99
CA ILE A 283 -3.78 24.95 -7.42
C ILE A 283 -2.57 25.79 -7.82
N GLU A 284 -2.28 26.86 -7.08
CA GLU A 284 -1.10 27.69 -7.33
C GLU A 284 0.19 26.86 -7.28
N SER A 285 0.25 25.87 -6.37
CA SER A 285 1.37 24.92 -6.29
C SER A 285 1.47 24.03 -7.52
N LEU A 286 0.33 23.52 -8.01
CA LEU A 286 0.29 22.70 -9.22
C LEU A 286 0.69 23.47 -10.47
N THR A 287 0.18 24.69 -10.66
CA THR A 287 0.53 25.52 -11.82
C THR A 287 2.02 25.87 -11.86
N ASN A 288 2.70 25.86 -10.72
CA ASN A 288 4.13 26.14 -10.60
C ASN A 288 5.03 24.90 -10.59
N LEU A 289 4.45 23.68 -10.68
CA LEU A 289 5.21 22.42 -10.62
C LEU A 289 6.34 22.35 -11.67
N LEU A 290 6.14 22.99 -12.83
CA LEU A 290 7.10 23.04 -13.94
C LEU A 290 7.66 24.44 -14.23
N ASN A 291 7.28 25.47 -13.49
CA ASN A 291 7.82 26.81 -13.68
C ASN A 291 9.20 26.91 -12.99
N ASP A 292 10.17 27.58 -13.63
CA ASP A 292 11.54 27.70 -13.13
C ASP A 292 11.69 28.72 -11.96
N ASP A 293 10.66 29.53 -11.69
CA ASP A 293 10.68 30.59 -10.68
C ASP A 293 10.51 30.04 -9.24
N ASN A 294 11.49 29.26 -8.78
CA ASN A 294 11.57 28.83 -7.38
C ASN A 294 12.34 29.85 -6.54
N LEU A 295 11.63 30.64 -5.73
CA LEU A 295 12.26 31.43 -4.66
C LEU A 295 12.62 30.50 -3.49
N ILE A 296 13.91 30.17 -3.38
CA ILE A 296 14.45 29.39 -2.27
C ILE A 296 14.75 30.35 -1.12
N GLU A 297 13.84 30.44 -0.15
CA GLU A 297 14.08 31.13 1.13
C GLU A 297 15.10 30.39 2.02
N ASN A 298 15.77 31.12 2.92
CA ASN A 298 16.73 30.54 3.85
C ASN A 298 16.07 29.55 4.82
N ASP A 299 16.80 28.48 5.19
CA ASP A 299 16.40 27.59 6.27
C ASP A 299 16.65 28.24 7.64
N ASP A 300 15.60 28.88 8.16
CA ASP A 300 15.53 29.44 9.51
C ASP A 300 14.74 28.55 10.49
N PHE A 301 14.51 27.28 10.13
CA PHE A 301 13.78 26.33 10.98
C PHE A 301 14.52 26.11 12.30
N ILE A 302 13.78 26.17 13.41
CA ILE A 302 14.30 25.93 14.76
C ILE A 302 14.11 24.44 15.07
N VAL A 303 15.21 23.77 15.39
CA VAL A 303 15.19 22.33 15.73
C VAL A 303 14.21 22.05 16.88
N GLU A 304 13.37 21.05 16.66
CA GLU A 304 12.36 20.62 17.62
C GLU A 304 12.89 19.46 18.48
N ASP A 305 12.50 19.45 19.76
CA ASP A 305 12.79 18.34 20.67
C ASP A 305 11.60 17.36 20.69
N HIS A 306 11.88 16.11 20.32
CA HIS A 306 10.90 15.03 20.31
C HIS A 306 11.43 13.81 21.07
N PRO A 307 10.54 12.92 21.58
CA PRO A 307 10.96 11.66 22.18
C PRO A 307 11.82 10.85 21.20
N GLN A 308 13.05 10.56 21.62
CA GLN A 308 14.03 9.84 20.81
C GLN A 308 13.77 8.34 20.83
N PHE A 309 14.16 7.65 19.76
CA PHE A 309 14.01 6.19 19.63
C PHE A 309 14.59 5.38 20.82
N ASN A 310 15.62 5.86 21.49
CA ASN A 310 16.16 5.18 22.69
C ASN A 310 15.14 5.06 23.83
N LYS A 311 14.21 6.02 23.96
CA LYS A 311 13.15 5.95 24.98
C LYS A 311 12.16 4.81 24.71
N LEU A 312 11.92 4.47 23.44
CA LEU A 312 11.12 3.30 23.07
C LEU A 312 11.76 2.01 23.60
N ILE A 313 13.10 1.90 23.51
CA ILE A 313 13.83 0.75 24.05
C ILE A 313 13.61 0.63 25.55
N ASP A 314 13.70 1.74 26.28
CA ASP A 314 13.48 1.77 27.72
C ASP A 314 12.02 1.42 28.08
N GLU A 315 11.04 1.84 27.28
CA GLU A 315 9.64 1.46 27.48
C GLU A 315 9.38 -0.03 27.23
N ILE A 316 9.99 -0.60 26.20
CA ILE A 316 9.88 -2.03 25.89
C ILE A 316 10.46 -2.86 27.05
N GLU A 317 11.62 -2.49 27.58
CA GLU A 317 12.24 -3.18 28.73
C GLU A 317 11.39 -3.12 30.01
N ASN A 318 10.67 -2.03 30.21
CA ASN A 318 9.77 -1.86 31.36
C ASN A 318 8.41 -2.54 31.17
N SER A 319 8.19 -3.16 30.00
CA SER A 319 6.97 -3.87 29.66
C SER A 319 7.13 -5.39 29.82
N LYS A 320 6.09 -6.16 29.48
CA LYS A 320 6.13 -7.63 29.39
C LYS A 320 6.20 -8.13 27.95
N VAL A 321 6.42 -7.22 27.01
CA VAL A 321 6.40 -7.51 25.58
C VAL A 321 7.63 -8.33 25.22
N GLN A 322 7.40 -9.39 24.44
CA GLN A 322 8.45 -10.25 23.89
C GLN A 322 8.40 -10.27 22.37
N TYR A 323 7.20 -10.21 21.78
CA TYR A 323 7.03 -10.20 20.33
C TYR A 323 6.75 -8.79 19.83
N LEU A 324 7.58 -8.32 18.92
CA LEU A 324 7.56 -6.97 18.38
C LEU A 324 7.50 -7.07 16.86
N PHE A 325 6.50 -6.45 16.25
CA PHE A 325 6.37 -6.43 14.80
C PHE A 325 6.41 -4.99 14.32
N THR A 326 7.28 -4.65 13.39
CA THR A 326 7.22 -3.33 12.76
C THR A 326 6.24 -3.36 11.60
N MET A 327 5.24 -2.49 11.63
CA MET A 327 4.18 -2.40 10.62
C MET A 327 4.14 -1.02 9.99
N GLY A 328 3.54 -0.92 8.81
CA GLY A 328 3.47 0.32 8.04
C GLY A 328 3.61 0.05 6.54
N LYS A 329 3.40 1.08 5.72
CA LYS A 329 3.44 0.92 4.26
C LYS A 329 4.83 0.54 3.74
N GLY A 330 4.92 0.10 2.49
CA GLY A 330 6.20 -0.06 1.79
C GLY A 330 6.99 1.26 1.76
N GLY A 331 8.29 1.21 2.07
CA GLY A 331 9.19 2.36 1.96
C GLY A 331 9.35 3.22 3.23
N VAL A 332 8.51 3.07 4.26
CA VAL A 332 8.62 3.85 5.52
C VAL A 332 9.83 3.45 6.39
N GLY A 333 10.51 2.34 6.05
CA GLY A 333 11.72 1.87 6.73
C GLY A 333 11.47 0.87 7.87
N LYS A 334 10.42 0.04 7.78
CA LYS A 334 10.11 -1.03 8.75
C LYS A 334 11.31 -1.90 9.13
N THR A 335 12.01 -2.45 8.14
CA THR A 335 13.22 -3.27 8.35
C THR A 335 14.32 -2.47 9.05
N THR A 336 14.51 -1.21 8.67
CA THR A 336 15.51 -0.33 9.32
C THR A 336 15.19 -0.15 10.80
N VAL A 337 13.92 0.10 11.15
CA VAL A 337 13.48 0.23 12.54
C VAL A 337 13.61 -1.08 13.31
N ALA A 338 13.20 -2.20 12.72
CA ALA A 338 13.32 -3.53 13.31
C ALA A 338 14.79 -3.88 13.61
N THR A 339 15.69 -3.61 12.66
CA THR A 339 17.13 -3.81 12.82
C THR A 339 17.74 -2.93 13.91
N GLN A 340 17.35 -1.65 13.99
CA GLN A 340 17.81 -0.74 15.04
C GLN A 340 17.33 -1.20 16.42
N LEU A 341 16.06 -1.62 16.53
CA LEU A 341 15.47 -2.17 17.75
C LEU A 341 16.22 -3.42 18.21
N ALA A 342 16.45 -4.37 17.30
CA ALA A 342 17.14 -5.62 17.59
C ALA A 342 18.58 -5.39 18.05
N THR A 343 19.29 -4.48 17.37
CA THR A 343 20.67 -4.11 17.72
C THR A 343 20.72 -3.44 19.09
N ALA A 344 19.80 -2.52 19.38
CA ALA A 344 19.76 -1.82 20.67
C ALA A 344 19.49 -2.76 21.85
N LEU A 345 18.53 -3.68 21.71
CA LEU A 345 18.21 -4.68 22.74
C LEU A 345 19.36 -5.70 22.91
N SER A 346 19.95 -6.19 21.81
CA SER A 346 21.12 -7.08 21.88
C SER A 346 22.31 -6.42 22.58
N ASN A 347 22.57 -5.13 22.32
CA ASN A 347 23.64 -4.37 22.97
C ASN A 347 23.40 -4.17 24.48
N LYS A 348 22.14 -4.23 24.93
CA LYS A 348 21.78 -4.24 26.36
C LYS A 348 21.90 -5.64 26.99
N GLY A 349 22.21 -6.67 26.21
CA GLY A 349 22.52 -8.03 26.67
C GLY A 349 21.39 -9.04 26.55
N TYR A 350 20.26 -8.67 25.95
CA TYR A 350 19.14 -9.59 25.72
C TYR A 350 19.39 -10.49 24.52
N ARG A 351 18.85 -11.71 24.56
CA ARG A 351 18.82 -12.64 23.43
C ARG A 351 17.68 -12.23 22.50
N VAL A 352 18.03 -11.80 21.30
CA VAL A 352 17.10 -11.26 20.33
C VAL A 352 17.11 -12.11 19.07
N LEU A 353 15.92 -12.43 18.55
CA LEU A 353 15.74 -12.97 17.22
C LEU A 353 15.16 -11.89 16.30
N LEU A 354 15.87 -11.54 15.24
CA LEU A 354 15.38 -10.67 14.16
C LEU A 354 14.96 -11.53 12.96
N ALA A 355 13.67 -11.60 12.67
CA ALA A 355 13.12 -12.20 11.46
C ALA A 355 12.86 -11.13 10.39
N THR A 356 13.38 -11.33 9.19
CA THR A 356 13.22 -10.41 8.05
C THR A 356 12.72 -11.14 6.81
N THR A 357 11.92 -10.45 5.99
CA THR A 357 11.52 -10.96 4.68
C THR A 357 12.32 -10.41 3.51
N ASP A 358 13.19 -9.42 3.73
CA ASP A 358 13.97 -8.82 2.64
C ASP A 358 15.26 -9.62 2.33
N PRO A 359 15.41 -10.23 1.11
CA PRO A 359 16.63 -10.95 0.71
C PRO A 359 17.81 -10.04 0.38
N THR A 360 17.53 -8.80 -0.02
CA THR A 360 18.51 -7.86 -0.59
C THR A 360 19.11 -6.93 0.44
N LYS A 361 18.42 -6.75 1.57
CA LYS A 361 19.03 -6.21 2.78
C LYS A 361 19.79 -7.35 3.43
N GLU A 362 21.05 -7.53 3.01
CA GLU A 362 22.06 -8.09 3.92
C GLU A 362 21.79 -7.44 5.28
N ILE A 363 21.36 -8.26 6.25
CA ILE A 363 21.33 -7.85 7.64
C ILE A 363 22.81 -7.63 7.97
N ASN A 364 23.32 -6.44 7.66
CA ASN A 364 24.66 -5.96 7.96
C ASN A 364 24.74 -5.65 9.46
N VAL A 365 24.15 -6.55 10.26
CA VAL A 365 24.36 -6.60 11.68
C VAL A 365 25.29 -7.78 11.87
N GLU A 366 26.49 -7.49 12.39
CA GLU A 366 27.37 -8.55 12.86
C GLU A 366 26.58 -9.40 13.85
N THR A 367 26.31 -10.66 13.51
CA THR A 367 25.72 -11.62 14.43
C THR A 367 26.61 -11.70 15.66
N THR A 368 26.14 -11.13 16.76
CA THR A 368 26.80 -11.23 18.07
C THR A 368 26.30 -12.48 18.80
N SER A 369 26.86 -12.81 19.95
CA SER A 369 26.38 -13.95 20.75
C SER A 369 24.91 -13.86 21.16
N ASN A 370 24.32 -12.67 21.09
CA ASN A 370 22.99 -12.36 21.62
C ASN A 370 21.99 -11.94 20.53
N LEU A 371 22.39 -11.85 19.26
CA LEU A 371 21.49 -11.51 18.16
C LEU A 371 21.50 -12.62 17.11
N ASN A 372 20.39 -13.34 17.05
CA ASN A 372 20.10 -14.31 16.01
C ASN A 372 19.30 -13.64 14.89
N THR A 373 19.56 -14.05 13.66
CA THR A 373 18.80 -13.59 12.50
C THR A 373 18.14 -14.77 11.81
N ALA A 374 16.90 -14.57 11.36
CA ALA A 374 16.18 -15.51 10.53
C ALA A 374 15.71 -14.80 9.27
N TYR A 375 15.88 -15.45 8.13
CA TYR A 375 15.37 -14.98 6.85
C TYR A 375 14.15 -15.82 6.48
N ILE A 376 13.04 -15.15 6.18
CA ILE A 376 11.84 -15.77 5.65
C ILE A 376 11.78 -15.43 4.17
N ASP A 377 12.04 -16.42 3.34
CA ASP A 377 11.89 -16.29 1.90
C ASP A 377 10.39 -16.30 1.56
N GLU A 378 9.84 -15.13 1.25
CA GLU A 378 8.41 -14.96 0.91
C GLU A 378 8.04 -15.78 -0.33
N GLU A 379 8.90 -15.83 -1.35
CA GLU A 379 8.63 -16.61 -2.57
C GLU A 379 8.60 -18.12 -2.25
N GLN A 380 9.58 -18.60 -1.48
CA GLN A 380 9.62 -20.01 -1.09
C GLN A 380 8.45 -20.38 -0.16
N ALA A 381 8.10 -19.50 0.78
CA ALA A 381 6.97 -19.69 1.69
C ALA A 381 5.65 -19.75 0.90
N LEU A 382 5.46 -18.82 -0.04
CA LEU A 382 4.31 -18.78 -0.93
C LEU A 382 4.21 -20.05 -1.78
N GLU A 383 5.31 -20.50 -2.39
CA GLU A 383 5.34 -21.73 -3.19
C GLU A 383 5.06 -22.99 -2.36
N LYS A 384 5.54 -23.04 -1.11
CA LYS A 384 5.20 -24.12 -0.17
C LYS A 384 3.71 -24.13 0.13
N TYR A 385 3.13 -22.97 0.46
CA TYR A 385 1.71 -22.84 0.76
C TYR A 385 0.83 -23.17 -0.45
N LYS A 386 1.18 -22.68 -1.64
CA LYS A 386 0.51 -23.04 -2.90
C LYS A 386 0.46 -24.54 -3.12
N LYS A 387 1.57 -25.25 -2.90
CA LYS A 387 1.62 -26.71 -3.03
C LYS A 387 0.74 -27.42 -2.01
N GLU A 388 0.67 -26.92 -0.77
CA GLU A 388 -0.22 -27.46 0.27
C GLU A 388 -1.69 -27.32 -0.14
N VAL A 389 -2.12 -26.15 -0.63
CA VAL A 389 -3.49 -25.90 -1.08
C VAL A 389 -3.82 -26.69 -2.36
N LEU A 390 -2.89 -26.75 -3.32
CA LEU A 390 -3.10 -27.53 -4.54
C LEU A 390 -3.14 -29.05 -4.26
N ALA A 391 -2.52 -29.52 -3.17
CA ALA A 391 -2.60 -30.93 -2.77
C ALA A 391 -3.98 -31.32 -2.18
N THR A 392 -4.82 -30.34 -1.78
CA THR A 392 -6.20 -30.61 -1.35
C THR A 392 -7.20 -30.64 -2.50
N VAL A 393 -6.79 -30.24 -3.71
CA VAL A 393 -7.59 -30.31 -4.93
C VAL A 393 -7.63 -31.76 -5.43
N ASN A 394 -8.82 -32.32 -5.56
CA ASN A 394 -9.01 -33.70 -6.03
C ASN A 394 -9.03 -33.79 -7.57
N ASP A 395 -8.76 -34.97 -8.13
CA ASP A 395 -8.78 -35.23 -9.58
C ASP A 395 -10.12 -34.91 -10.28
N ASP A 396 -11.23 -34.85 -9.51
CA ASP A 396 -12.57 -34.53 -10.01
C ASP A 396 -12.85 -33.00 -10.07
N THR A 397 -11.90 -32.16 -9.68
CA THR A 397 -12.09 -30.70 -9.65
C THR A 397 -12.07 -30.13 -11.07
N PRO A 398 -13.08 -29.35 -11.50
CA PRO A 398 -13.11 -28.72 -12.82
C PRO A 398 -11.87 -27.84 -13.08
N GLN A 399 -11.38 -27.82 -14.33
CA GLN A 399 -10.21 -27.01 -14.70
C GLN A 399 -10.42 -25.51 -14.44
N ASP A 400 -11.63 -25.01 -14.68
CA ASP A 400 -11.97 -23.59 -14.45
C ASP A 400 -11.87 -23.21 -12.95
N ASP A 401 -12.15 -24.16 -12.05
CA ASP A 401 -12.02 -23.98 -10.60
C ASP A 401 -10.55 -24.05 -10.16
N ILE A 402 -9.75 -24.90 -10.81
CA ILE A 402 -8.30 -24.97 -10.60
C ILE A 402 -7.64 -23.65 -11.00
N ASP A 403 -7.97 -23.14 -12.19
CA ASP A 403 -7.44 -21.87 -12.70
C ASP A 403 -7.84 -20.70 -11.78
N TYR A 404 -9.03 -20.78 -11.17
CA TYR A 404 -9.52 -19.82 -10.17
C TYR A 404 -8.72 -19.86 -8.86
N ILE A 405 -8.57 -21.04 -8.28
CA ILE A 405 -7.76 -21.25 -7.07
C ILE A 405 -6.33 -20.78 -7.32
N MET A 406 -5.76 -21.06 -8.49
CA MET A 406 -4.42 -20.61 -8.85
C MET A 406 -4.27 -19.08 -8.92
N GLU A 407 -5.32 -18.35 -9.28
CA GLU A 407 -5.28 -16.88 -9.29
C GLU A 407 -5.52 -16.28 -7.92
N ASP A 408 -6.42 -16.87 -7.11
CA ASP A 408 -6.59 -16.48 -5.71
C ASP A 408 -5.30 -16.69 -4.89
N LEU A 409 -4.58 -17.77 -5.18
CA LEU A 409 -3.25 -18.03 -4.62
C LEU A 409 -2.17 -17.01 -5.04
N LYS A 410 -2.50 -16.03 -5.90
CA LYS A 410 -1.65 -14.87 -6.23
C LYS A 410 -2.12 -13.58 -5.54
N SER A 411 -3.13 -13.66 -4.68
CA SER A 411 -3.59 -12.54 -3.85
C SER A 411 -2.53 -12.13 -2.82
N PRO A 412 -2.40 -10.83 -2.50
CA PRO A 412 -1.58 -10.36 -1.38
C PRO A 412 -1.92 -11.04 -0.04
N CYS A 413 -3.19 -11.40 0.18
CA CYS A 413 -3.60 -12.10 1.40
C CYS A 413 -2.95 -13.48 1.52
N THR A 414 -2.76 -14.17 0.39
CA THR A 414 -2.08 -15.47 0.33
C THR A 414 -0.61 -15.36 0.70
N GLU A 415 0.06 -14.29 0.27
CA GLU A 415 1.45 -13.99 0.66
C GLU A 415 1.56 -13.81 2.18
N GLU A 416 0.64 -13.05 2.78
CA GLU A 416 0.61 -12.84 4.24
C GLU A 416 0.35 -14.14 5.03
N ILE A 417 -0.54 -15.01 4.56
CA ILE A 417 -0.80 -16.32 5.19
C ILE A 417 0.42 -17.23 5.09
N ALA A 418 1.04 -17.29 3.91
CA ALA A 418 2.22 -18.11 3.67
C ALA A 418 3.40 -17.66 4.54
N PHE A 419 3.60 -16.34 4.65
CA PHE A 419 4.55 -15.73 5.57
C PHE A 419 4.28 -16.15 7.01
N PHE A 420 3.03 -16.07 7.47
CA PHE A 420 2.66 -16.41 8.84
C PHE A 420 2.96 -17.87 9.19
N LYS A 421 2.67 -18.80 8.28
CA LYS A 421 3.02 -20.22 8.45
C LYS A 421 4.53 -20.41 8.56
N ALA A 422 5.30 -19.80 7.66
CA ALA A 422 6.76 -19.89 7.69
C ALA A 422 7.35 -19.29 8.98
N PHE A 423 6.80 -18.16 9.44
CA PHE A 423 7.18 -17.55 10.71
C PHE A 423 6.84 -18.46 11.89
N SER A 424 5.67 -19.11 11.89
CA SER A 424 5.29 -20.07 12.93
C SER A 424 6.23 -21.28 13.02
N ASP A 425 6.74 -21.76 11.88
CA ASP A 425 7.74 -22.85 11.85
C ASP A 425 9.07 -22.40 12.47
N ILE A 426 9.49 -21.15 12.26
CA ILE A 426 10.71 -20.58 12.88
C ILE A 426 10.55 -20.45 14.40
N MET A 427 9.35 -20.10 14.87
CA MET A 427 9.07 -19.92 16.30
C MET A 427 9.08 -21.23 17.11
N GLU A 428 8.92 -22.40 16.48
CA GLU A 428 8.73 -23.70 17.15
C GLU A 428 9.88 -24.07 18.11
N ASN A 429 11.09 -23.50 17.92
CA ASN A 429 12.27 -23.82 18.73
C ASN A 429 12.97 -22.58 19.31
N GLN A 430 12.26 -21.47 19.50
CA GLN A 430 12.85 -20.18 19.91
C GLN A 430 12.30 -19.68 21.26
N ASP A 431 11.81 -20.59 22.11
CA ASP A 431 11.26 -20.26 23.44
C ASP A 431 12.30 -19.68 24.42
N ASP A 432 13.59 -19.73 24.08
CA ASP A 432 14.66 -19.15 24.88
C ASP A 432 15.00 -17.71 24.48
N MET A 433 14.41 -17.14 23.44
CA MET A 433 14.64 -15.73 23.07
C MET A 433 13.94 -14.79 24.05
N ASP A 434 14.65 -13.73 24.47
CA ASP A 434 14.05 -12.70 25.34
C ASP A 434 13.13 -11.78 24.52
N TYR A 435 13.51 -11.49 23.27
CA TYR A 435 12.70 -10.74 22.30
C TYR A 435 12.72 -11.38 20.90
N VAL A 436 11.59 -11.34 20.22
CA VAL A 436 11.43 -11.69 18.81
C VAL A 436 10.93 -10.45 18.07
N ILE A 437 11.71 -9.99 17.09
CA ILE A 437 11.40 -8.81 16.28
C ILE A 437 11.20 -9.25 14.84
N VAL A 438 10.11 -8.80 14.23
CA VAL A 438 9.75 -9.14 12.85
C VAL A 438 9.51 -7.85 12.08
N ASP A 439 10.07 -7.74 10.87
CA ASP A 439 10.01 -6.49 10.09
C ASP A 439 8.73 -6.30 9.24
N THR A 440 7.85 -7.29 9.29
CA THR A 440 6.54 -7.29 8.66
C THR A 440 5.56 -8.12 9.49
N ALA A 441 4.28 -7.79 9.41
CA ALA A 441 3.22 -8.58 10.01
C ALA A 441 2.02 -8.64 9.08
N PRO A 442 1.21 -9.71 9.16
CA PRO A 442 -0.08 -9.78 8.48
C PRO A 442 -1.00 -8.64 8.95
N THR A 443 -1.89 -8.19 8.08
CA THR A 443 -2.89 -7.17 8.45
C THR A 443 -3.91 -7.70 9.47
N GLY A 444 -4.61 -6.78 10.14
CA GLY A 444 -5.67 -7.14 11.10
C GLY A 444 -6.76 -8.01 10.45
N HIS A 445 -7.11 -7.73 9.20
CA HIS A 445 -8.04 -8.54 8.43
C HIS A 445 -7.50 -9.96 8.16
N THR A 446 -6.26 -10.10 7.70
CA THR A 446 -5.64 -11.42 7.51
C THR A 446 -5.61 -12.24 8.79
N LEU A 447 -5.36 -11.61 9.94
CA LEU A 447 -5.39 -12.27 11.25
C LEU A 447 -6.80 -12.73 11.64
N LEU A 448 -7.85 -11.98 11.29
CA LEU A 448 -9.25 -12.40 11.47
C LEU A 448 -9.64 -13.53 10.52
N LEU A 449 -9.19 -13.49 9.27
CA LEU A 449 -9.40 -14.55 8.29
C LEU A 449 -8.69 -15.85 8.70
N LEU A 450 -7.48 -15.76 9.24
CA LEU A 450 -6.78 -16.92 9.81
C LEU A 450 -7.58 -17.54 10.96
N ASP A 451 -8.18 -16.74 11.84
CA ASP A 451 -9.02 -17.23 12.94
C ASP A 451 -10.30 -17.93 12.43
N SER A 452 -10.95 -17.38 11.39
CA SER A 452 -12.10 -18.01 10.74
C SER A 452 -11.72 -19.33 10.05
N SER A 453 -10.64 -19.30 9.26
CA SER A 453 -10.10 -20.47 8.55
C SER A 453 -9.73 -21.59 9.51
N GLU A 454 -9.13 -21.26 10.66
CA GLU A 454 -8.75 -22.20 11.71
C GLU A 454 -9.96 -22.75 12.49
N ASN A 455 -11.02 -21.97 12.70
CA ASN A 455 -12.27 -22.49 13.27
C ASN A 455 -12.91 -23.55 12.35
N HIS A 456 -12.85 -23.35 11.03
CA HIS A 456 -13.25 -24.37 10.05
C HIS A 456 -12.28 -25.57 10.01
N HIS A 457 -10.97 -25.33 10.08
CA HIS A 457 -9.97 -26.40 10.15
C HIS A 457 -10.13 -27.26 11.42
N ARG A 458 -10.57 -26.67 12.54
CA ARG A 458 -10.98 -27.41 13.75
C ARG A 458 -12.20 -28.30 13.51
N GLU A 459 -13.17 -27.87 12.71
CA GLU A 459 -14.33 -28.69 12.35
C GLU A 459 -13.99 -29.84 11.40
N LEU A 460 -13.06 -29.61 10.46
CA LEU A 460 -12.54 -30.64 9.56
C LEU A 460 -11.62 -31.65 10.29
N LYS A 461 -10.75 -31.18 11.21
CA LYS A 461 -9.88 -32.03 12.06
C LYS A 461 -10.64 -32.90 13.06
N LYS A 462 -11.90 -32.59 13.41
CA LYS A 462 -12.75 -33.53 14.18
C LYS A 462 -12.96 -34.87 13.46
N LYS A 463 -12.63 -34.98 12.16
CA LYS A 463 -12.69 -36.22 11.37
C LYS A 463 -11.32 -36.84 11.01
N SER A 464 -10.19 -36.21 11.33
CA SER A 464 -8.85 -36.76 11.06
C SER A 464 -7.89 -36.60 12.24
N THR A 465 -7.31 -37.71 12.71
CA THR A 465 -6.32 -37.75 13.79
C THR A 465 -4.94 -37.30 13.31
N GLN A 466 -4.78 -36.02 12.96
CA GLN A 466 -3.47 -35.41 12.71
C GLN A 466 -3.24 -34.19 13.60
N THR A 467 -1.96 -33.99 13.92
CA THR A 467 -1.38 -33.02 14.86
C THR A 467 -1.92 -31.60 14.70
N THR A 468 -2.12 -30.91 15.83
CA THR A 468 -2.41 -29.48 15.95
C THR A 468 -1.45 -28.67 15.08
N SER A 469 -1.95 -27.74 14.26
CA SER A 469 -1.09 -26.90 13.40
C SER A 469 -0.30 -25.92 14.26
N ASN A 470 0.97 -25.67 13.93
CA ASN A 470 1.84 -24.72 14.64
C ASN A 470 1.19 -23.32 14.80
N VAL A 471 0.39 -22.92 13.80
CA VAL A 471 -0.45 -21.72 13.76
C VAL A 471 -1.38 -21.61 14.98
N GLU A 472 -1.96 -22.71 15.47
CA GLU A 472 -2.88 -22.73 16.62
C GLU A 472 -2.22 -22.26 17.93
N THR A 473 -0.90 -22.39 18.03
CA THR A 473 -0.13 -21.99 19.23
C THR A 473 0.36 -20.55 19.17
N LEU A 474 0.60 -20.02 17.97
CA LEU A 474 1.17 -18.69 17.77
C LEU A 474 0.10 -17.59 17.78
N LEU A 475 -1.08 -17.85 17.20
CA LEU A 475 -2.15 -16.85 17.10
C LEU A 475 -2.57 -16.28 18.48
N PRO A 476 -2.77 -17.10 19.54
CA PRO A 476 -3.07 -16.57 20.87
C PRO A 476 -1.94 -15.74 21.48
N LYS A 477 -0.67 -16.06 21.18
CA LYS A 477 0.49 -15.26 21.62
C LYS A 477 0.47 -13.88 20.95
N ILE A 478 0.14 -13.82 19.66
CA ILE A 478 0.08 -12.56 18.89
C ILE A 478 -1.08 -11.67 19.31
N GLN A 479 -2.25 -12.26 19.60
CA GLN A 479 -3.41 -11.51 20.10
C GLN A 479 -3.24 -11.02 21.56
N ASN A 480 -2.27 -11.55 22.30
CA ASN A 480 -2.01 -11.12 23.68
C ASN A 480 -1.27 -9.78 23.71
N LYS A 481 -2.01 -8.69 23.94
CA LYS A 481 -1.50 -7.31 24.03
C LYS A 481 -0.37 -7.08 25.04
N ASN A 482 -0.25 -7.92 26.08
CA ASN A 482 0.82 -7.76 27.06
C ASN A 482 2.13 -8.39 26.60
N LEU A 483 2.05 -9.35 25.66
CA LEU A 483 3.17 -10.14 25.17
C LEU A 483 3.61 -9.70 23.77
N THR A 484 2.66 -9.22 22.96
CA THR A 484 2.86 -8.83 21.57
C THR A 484 2.41 -7.40 21.33
N GLN A 485 3.25 -6.63 20.66
CA GLN A 485 2.96 -5.26 20.24
C GLN A 485 3.39 -5.02 18.80
N MET A 486 2.50 -4.40 18.03
CA MET A 486 2.79 -3.85 16.71
C MET A 486 3.34 -2.43 16.88
N ILE A 487 4.48 -2.14 16.27
CA ILE A 487 5.07 -0.81 16.20
C ILE A 487 4.68 -0.19 14.87
N ILE A 488 3.91 0.90 14.91
CA ILE A 488 3.47 1.62 13.71
C ILE A 488 4.61 2.51 13.22
N VAL A 489 5.29 2.09 12.16
CA VAL A 489 6.33 2.87 11.48
C VAL A 489 5.71 3.72 10.39
N THR A 490 5.97 5.02 10.43
CA THR A 490 5.43 5.98 9.47
C THR A 490 6.43 7.08 9.13
N LEU A 491 6.06 7.96 8.21
CA LEU A 491 6.80 9.19 7.89
C LEU A 491 5.94 10.39 8.27
N ALA A 492 6.57 11.54 8.50
CA ALA A 492 5.88 12.79 8.78
C ALA A 492 5.30 13.44 7.50
N GLU A 493 4.49 12.67 6.77
CA GLU A 493 3.82 13.06 5.53
C GLU A 493 2.34 12.65 5.61
N LYS A 494 1.46 13.35 4.88
CA LYS A 494 0.01 13.13 4.89
C LYS A 494 -0.40 11.69 4.57
N THR A 495 0.05 11.16 3.43
CA THR A 495 -0.37 9.83 2.96
C THR A 495 0.10 8.71 3.89
N PRO A 496 1.39 8.66 4.31
CA PRO A 496 1.83 7.73 5.36
C PRO A 496 1.02 7.82 6.65
N TYR A 497 0.67 9.04 7.12
CA TYR A 497 -0.17 9.23 8.30
C TYR A 497 -1.57 8.61 8.14
N LEU A 498 -2.27 8.92 7.05
CA LEU A 498 -3.64 8.42 6.81
C LEU A 498 -3.67 6.89 6.68
N GLU A 499 -2.65 6.31 6.06
CA GLU A 499 -2.52 4.86 5.94
C GLU A 499 -2.20 4.20 7.28
N SER A 500 -1.30 4.78 8.08
CA SER A 500 -1.04 4.31 9.44
C SER A 500 -2.30 4.37 10.32
N LYS A 501 -3.15 5.39 10.13
CA LYS A 501 -4.43 5.49 10.84
C LYS A 501 -5.37 4.33 10.50
N ARG A 502 -5.51 3.99 9.21
CA ARG A 502 -6.32 2.82 8.78
C ARG A 502 -5.80 1.52 9.35
N LEU A 503 -4.49 1.34 9.32
CA LEU A 503 -3.85 0.17 9.92
C LEU A 503 -4.21 0.08 11.42
N VAL A 504 -4.20 1.20 12.15
CA VAL A 504 -4.62 1.23 13.55
C VAL A 504 -6.10 0.88 13.74
N GLU A 505 -6.99 1.34 12.86
CA GLU A 505 -8.41 0.94 12.88
C GLU A 505 -8.57 -0.59 12.69
N ASP A 506 -7.82 -1.19 11.77
CA ASP A 506 -7.80 -2.64 11.53
C ASP A 506 -7.24 -3.43 12.73
N LEU A 507 -6.15 -2.96 13.33
CA LEU A 507 -5.55 -3.59 14.51
C LEU A 507 -6.46 -3.49 15.74
N ASN A 508 -7.20 -2.38 15.88
CA ASN A 508 -8.22 -2.22 16.92
C ASN A 508 -9.36 -3.22 16.73
N ARG A 509 -9.87 -3.38 15.51
CA ARG A 509 -10.91 -4.36 15.17
C ARG A 509 -10.48 -5.79 15.49
N ALA A 510 -9.22 -6.14 15.22
CA ALA A 510 -8.64 -7.44 15.55
C ALA A 510 -8.17 -7.58 17.02
N ASN A 511 -8.37 -6.55 17.86
CA ASN A 511 -7.93 -6.51 19.26
C ASN A 511 -6.42 -6.80 19.44
N ILE A 512 -5.58 -6.28 18.56
CA ILE A 512 -4.12 -6.44 18.58
C ILE A 512 -3.46 -5.26 19.28
N GLY A 513 -2.37 -5.49 20.04
CA GLY A 513 -1.63 -4.42 20.73
C GLY A 513 -0.82 -3.57 19.75
N HIS A 514 -0.89 -2.25 19.84
CA HIS A 514 -0.18 -1.33 18.94
C HIS A 514 0.14 0.02 19.59
N ASN A 515 0.75 -0.01 20.78
CA ASN A 515 0.90 1.16 21.63
C ASN A 515 1.91 2.21 21.12
N TRP A 516 2.81 1.83 20.21
CA TRP A 516 3.96 2.67 19.85
C TRP A 516 3.97 3.07 18.39
N TRP A 517 4.22 4.35 18.15
CA TRP A 517 4.45 4.92 16.82
C TRP A 517 5.90 5.36 16.66
N VAL A 518 6.47 5.12 15.49
CA VAL A 518 7.82 5.55 15.12
C VAL A 518 7.73 6.38 13.85
N VAL A 519 8.05 7.67 13.97
CA VAL A 519 8.22 8.59 12.84
C VAL A 519 9.65 8.50 12.37
N ASN A 520 9.84 7.88 11.21
CA ASN A 520 11.17 7.64 10.66
C ASN A 520 11.64 8.77 9.73
N GLN A 521 12.96 8.88 9.56
CA GLN A 521 13.63 9.77 8.61
C GLN A 521 13.26 11.26 8.74
N SER A 522 13.03 11.75 9.96
CA SER A 522 12.61 13.14 10.15
C SER A 522 13.77 14.14 10.04
N LEU A 523 13.48 15.29 9.43
CA LEU A 523 14.38 16.42 9.29
C LEU A 523 14.25 17.44 10.43
N VAL A 524 13.16 17.43 11.21
CA VAL A 524 12.88 18.49 12.22
C VAL A 524 13.83 18.44 13.43
N THR A 525 14.43 17.27 13.68
CA THR A 525 15.40 17.06 14.75
C THR A 525 16.84 17.37 14.34
N LEU A 526 17.08 17.74 13.07
CA LEU A 526 18.43 18.00 12.54
C LEU A 526 18.81 19.48 12.63
N ASN A 527 19.98 19.76 13.22
CA ASN A 527 20.57 21.10 13.27
C ASN A 527 21.14 21.56 11.92
N GLN A 528 21.35 20.65 10.97
CA GLN A 528 21.87 20.94 9.65
C GLN A 528 20.86 21.77 8.85
N ARG A 529 21.30 22.93 8.37
CA ARG A 529 20.51 23.79 7.48
C ARG A 529 20.58 23.29 6.05
N ASP A 530 19.45 23.27 5.37
CA ASP A 530 19.34 23.01 3.93
C ASP A 530 18.11 23.73 3.37
N ASP A 531 18.36 24.79 2.59
CA ASP A 531 17.30 25.73 2.14
C ASP A 531 16.23 25.06 1.26
N LEU A 532 16.56 23.92 0.66
CA LEU A 532 15.62 23.11 -0.13
C LEU A 532 14.52 22.48 0.74
N PHE A 533 14.82 22.21 2.02
CA PHE A 533 13.95 21.44 2.92
C PHE A 533 13.32 22.25 4.05
N SER A 534 13.45 23.58 4.08
CA SER A 534 12.87 24.39 5.16
C SER A 534 11.35 24.24 5.28
N ASN A 535 10.61 24.33 4.18
CA ASN A 535 9.16 24.07 4.18
C ASN A 535 8.84 22.62 4.54
N LYS A 536 9.66 21.66 4.11
CA LYS A 536 9.49 20.26 4.46
C LYS A 536 9.60 20.06 5.97
N LYS A 537 10.52 20.72 6.66
CA LYS A 537 10.61 20.68 8.12
C LYS A 537 9.35 21.23 8.80
N GLU A 538 8.79 22.33 8.29
CA GLU A 538 7.50 22.86 8.80
C GLU A 538 6.35 21.87 8.61
N ASP A 539 6.25 21.26 7.42
CA ASP A 539 5.22 20.28 7.10
C ASP A 539 5.37 19.01 7.96
N GLU A 540 6.60 18.54 8.14
CA GLU A 540 6.88 17.41 9.03
C GLU A 540 6.47 17.72 10.48
N SER A 541 6.75 18.92 10.99
CA SER A 541 6.31 19.36 12.33
C SER A 541 4.79 19.29 12.47
N PHE A 542 4.05 19.75 11.47
CA PHE A 542 2.59 19.64 11.45
C PHE A 542 2.12 18.18 11.53
N TRP A 543 2.69 17.28 10.72
CA TRP A 543 2.31 15.86 10.71
C TRP A 543 2.74 15.10 11.95
N ILE A 544 3.91 15.42 12.52
CA ILE A 544 4.34 14.86 13.81
C ILE A 544 3.36 15.24 14.92
N ASN A 545 2.85 16.49 14.92
CA ASN A 545 1.82 16.89 15.87
C ASN A 545 0.50 16.14 15.69
N LYS A 546 0.11 15.78 14.46
CA LYS A 546 -1.04 14.89 14.22
C LYS A 546 -0.78 13.49 14.77
N ILE A 547 0.39 12.91 14.48
CA ILE A 547 0.81 11.58 14.97
C ILE A 547 0.85 11.56 16.50
N LYS A 548 1.36 12.60 17.14
CA LYS A 548 1.37 12.75 18.60
C LYS A 548 -0.02 12.63 19.21
N ASN A 549 -1.01 13.31 18.61
CA ASN A 549 -2.39 13.24 19.10
C ASN A 549 -3.00 11.86 18.87
N GLU A 550 -2.79 11.26 17.69
CA GLU A 550 -3.32 9.94 17.34
C GLU A 550 -2.74 8.83 18.22
N SER A 551 -1.44 8.91 18.52
CA SER A 551 -0.70 7.95 19.36
C SER A 551 -0.88 8.16 20.87
N LEU A 552 -1.67 9.17 21.28
CA LEU A 552 -1.84 9.56 22.68
C LEU A 552 -0.49 9.83 23.38
N ASP A 553 0.40 10.55 22.70
CA ASP A 553 1.78 10.87 23.13
C ASP A 553 2.78 9.71 23.11
N ASN A 554 2.39 8.50 22.67
CA ASN A 554 3.28 7.34 22.53
C ASN A 554 3.95 7.28 21.14
N TYR A 555 4.70 8.33 20.80
CA TYR A 555 5.44 8.43 19.54
C TYR A 555 6.93 8.67 19.77
N PHE A 556 7.75 8.18 18.85
CA PHE A 556 9.19 8.38 18.84
C PHE A 556 9.65 8.83 17.47
N VAL A 557 10.68 9.67 17.42
CA VAL A 557 11.23 10.22 16.18
C VAL A 557 12.63 9.67 15.96
N ILE A 558 12.88 9.16 14.75
CA ILE A 558 14.20 8.79 14.25
C ILE A 558 14.65 9.88 13.27
N PRO A 559 15.80 10.55 13.52
CA PRO A 559 16.32 11.56 12.60
C PRO A 559 16.71 10.96 11.26
N TYR A 560 16.63 11.75 10.19
CA TYR A 560 17.26 11.42 8.91
C TYR A 560 18.78 11.26 9.10
N ARG A 561 19.34 10.17 8.56
CA ARG A 561 20.75 9.85 8.74
C ARG A 561 21.61 10.61 7.73
N VAL A 562 22.26 11.66 8.20
CA VAL A 562 23.30 12.36 7.45
C VAL A 562 24.61 11.60 7.59
N LEU A 563 25.20 11.15 6.48
CA LEU A 563 26.53 10.56 6.45
C LEU A 563 27.55 11.70 6.39
N GLU A 564 28.30 11.90 7.47
CA GLU A 564 29.48 12.77 7.45
C GLU A 564 30.60 12.04 6.70
N TYR A 565 30.98 12.57 5.53
CA TYR A 565 32.07 12.06 4.71
C TYR A 565 33.44 12.60 5.12
#